data_AF-A0ABD7HFR6-F1
#
_entry.id   AF-A0ABD7HFR6-F1
#
_cell.length_a   1.000
_cell.length_b   1.000
_cell.length_c   1.000
_cell.angle_alpha   90.00
_cell.angle_beta   90.00
_cell.angle_gamma   90.00
#
_symmetry.space_group_name_H-M   'P 1'
#
loop_
_entity.id
_entity.type
_entity.pdbx_description
1 polymer ?
#
loop_
_entity_poly.entity_id
_entity_poly.type
_entity_poly.pdbx_seq_one_letter_code
_entity_poly.pdbx_strand_id
1 'polypeptide(L)'
;MIGHRARLQALTLCAAVTLNDDQSVRDICDAELRDGGTDFMIALARLGVQLARTVADRDGVREGDLWGLLIEQAKTALIATAEIDRMTSIPNNKKDNNDDE
;
A
#
# COMPACT_ATOMS: atom_id res chain seq x y z
N MET A 1 -12.48 -17.75 11.96
CA MET A 1 -11.76 -16.79 12.83
C MET A 1 -10.80 -15.86 12.07
N ILE A 2 -10.46 -16.15 10.81
CA ILE A 2 -9.46 -15.42 10.00
C ILE A 2 -9.86 -13.96 9.71
N GLY A 3 -11.16 -13.69 9.46
CA GLY A 3 -11.63 -12.34 9.11
C GLY A 3 -11.52 -11.27 10.21
N HIS A 4 -11.42 -11.63 11.50
CA HIS A 4 -11.23 -10.63 12.57
C HIS A 4 -9.76 -10.19 12.70
N ARG A 5 -8.81 -11.14 12.57
CA ARG A 5 -7.37 -10.82 12.53
C ARG A 5 -7.05 -9.87 11.38
N ALA A 6 -7.50 -10.19 10.17
CA ALA A 6 -7.27 -9.37 8.99
C ALA A 6 -7.77 -7.92 9.14
N ARG A 7 -8.94 -7.74 9.78
CA ARG A 7 -9.48 -6.39 10.08
C ARG A 7 -8.63 -5.62 11.09
N LEU A 8 -8.16 -6.28 12.14
CA LEU A 8 -7.28 -5.65 13.13
C LEU A 8 -5.94 -5.25 12.52
N GLN A 9 -5.36 -6.12 11.69
CA GLN A 9 -4.12 -5.84 10.98
C GLN A 9 -4.27 -4.68 10.01
N ALA A 10 -5.36 -4.66 9.24
CA ALA A 10 -5.65 -3.56 8.32
C ALA A 10 -5.80 -2.21 9.05
N LEU A 11 -6.45 -2.21 10.23
CA LEU A 11 -6.60 -1.01 11.05
C LEU A 11 -5.26 -0.58 11.69
N THR A 12 -4.44 -1.54 12.10
CA THR A 12 -3.09 -1.30 12.63
C THR A 12 -2.18 -0.71 11.54
N LEU A 13 -2.27 -1.19 10.31
CA LEU A 13 -1.56 -0.61 9.17
C LEU A 13 -1.94 0.87 8.96
N CYS A 14 -3.25 1.18 8.95
CA CYS A 14 -3.70 2.57 8.81
C CYS A 14 -3.17 3.48 9.92
N ALA A 15 -3.11 2.99 11.16
CA ALA A 15 -2.54 3.73 12.29
C ALA A 15 -1.02 3.94 12.11
N ALA A 16 -0.29 2.90 11.72
CA ALA A 16 1.15 2.97 11.47
C ALA A 16 1.50 4.00 10.38
N VAL A 17 0.75 4.00 9.26
CA VAL A 17 0.89 5.00 8.19
C VAL A 17 0.66 6.42 8.71
N THR A 18 -0.36 6.63 9.55
CA THR A 18 -0.67 7.96 10.11
C THR A 18 0.42 8.46 11.07
N LEU A 19 1.11 7.54 11.74
CA LEU A 19 2.20 7.83 12.68
C LEU A 19 3.58 7.88 12.01
N ASN A 20 3.67 7.66 10.70
CA ASN A 20 4.94 7.46 9.97
C ASN A 20 5.84 6.38 10.59
N ASP A 21 5.22 5.31 11.12
CA ASP A 21 5.93 4.14 11.64
C ASP A 21 6.20 3.16 10.49
N ASP A 22 7.24 3.47 9.71
CA ASP A 22 7.64 2.70 8.53
C ASP A 22 8.03 1.26 8.88
N GLN A 23 8.54 1.02 10.10
CA GLN A 23 8.92 -0.32 10.54
C GLN A 23 7.69 -1.19 10.74
N SER A 24 6.68 -0.70 11.46
CA SER A 24 5.42 -1.40 11.64
C SER A 24 4.68 -1.61 10.31
N VAL A 25 4.73 -0.64 9.39
CA VAL A 25 4.16 -0.81 8.04
C VAL A 25 4.80 -1.98 7.31
N ARG A 26 6.13 -2.07 7.32
CA ARG A 26 6.86 -3.18 6.68
C ARG A 26 6.53 -4.52 7.32
N ASP A 27 6.57 -4.60 8.65
CA ASP A 27 6.34 -5.85 9.38
C ASP A 27 4.93 -6.41 9.13
N ILE A 28 3.90 -5.55 9.09
CA ILE A 28 2.53 -5.95 8.79
C ILE A 28 2.39 -6.42 7.34
N CYS A 29 2.93 -5.66 6.39
CA CYS A 29 2.90 -6.04 4.98
C CYS A 29 3.61 -7.37 4.73
N ASP A 30 4.79 -7.56 5.31
CA ASP A 30 5.56 -8.80 5.21
C ASP A 30 4.82 -10.00 5.78
N ALA A 31 4.20 -9.85 6.95
CA ALA A 31 3.46 -10.91 7.61
C ALA A 31 2.22 -11.31 6.81
N GLU A 32 1.43 -10.32 6.37
CA GLU A 32 0.14 -10.59 5.72
C GLU A 32 0.31 -11.01 4.25
N LEU A 33 1.34 -10.54 3.54
CA LEU A 33 1.64 -10.97 2.18
C LEU A 33 2.21 -12.40 2.11
N ARG A 34 2.96 -12.84 3.13
CA ARG A 34 3.43 -14.25 3.23
C ARG A 34 2.27 -15.23 3.40
N ASP A 35 1.21 -14.82 4.08
CA ASP A 35 -0.01 -15.62 4.30
C ASP A 35 -1.00 -15.56 3.11
N GLY A 36 -0.59 -15.01 1.95
CA GLY A 36 -1.39 -14.92 0.73
C GLY A 36 -2.26 -13.65 0.62
N GLY A 37 -2.28 -12.80 1.64
CA GLY A 37 -2.73 -11.40 1.60
C GLY A 37 -4.20 -11.12 1.26
N THR A 38 -4.97 -12.10 0.77
CA THR A 38 -6.30 -11.85 0.19
C THR A 38 -7.28 -11.31 1.22
N ASP A 39 -7.39 -11.94 2.39
CA ASP A 39 -8.31 -11.50 3.45
C ASP A 39 -7.91 -10.14 4.03
N PHE A 40 -6.61 -9.88 4.12
CA PHE A 40 -6.04 -8.60 4.55
C PHE A 40 -6.37 -7.47 3.56
N MET A 41 -6.17 -7.70 2.26
CA MET A 41 -6.50 -6.73 1.21
C MET A 41 -8.02 -6.47 1.15
N ILE A 42 -8.85 -7.50 1.31
CA ILE A 42 -10.32 -7.33 1.41
C ILE A 42 -10.68 -6.49 2.64
N ALA A 43 -10.04 -6.74 3.79
CA ALA A 43 -10.27 -5.98 5.01
C ALA A 43 -9.85 -4.51 4.86
N LEU A 44 -8.69 -4.24 4.26
CA LEU A 44 -8.22 -2.90 3.93
C LEU A 44 -9.18 -2.16 3.01
N ALA A 45 -9.63 -2.80 1.92
CA ALA A 45 -10.58 -2.19 0.99
C ALA A 45 -11.90 -1.84 1.70
N ARG A 46 -12.43 -2.73 2.54
CA ARG A 46 -13.65 -2.48 3.32
C ARG A 46 -13.48 -1.32 4.30
N LEU A 47 -12.34 -1.23 4.99
CA LEU A 47 -12.03 -0.11 5.87
C LEU A 47 -11.95 1.21 5.08
N GLY A 48 -11.28 1.20 3.92
CA GLY A 48 -11.23 2.35 3.01
C GLY A 48 -12.61 2.85 2.62
N VAL A 49 -13.54 1.94 2.27
CA VAL A 49 -14.94 2.29 1.95
C VAL A 49 -15.66 2.93 3.14
N GLN A 50 -15.51 2.34 4.33
CA GLN A 50 -16.17 2.86 5.54
C GLN A 50 -15.64 4.24 5.93
N LEU A 51 -14.33 4.45 5.80
CA LEU A 51 -13.69 5.74 6.06
C LEU A 51 -14.13 6.80 5.05
N ALA A 52 -14.12 6.47 3.75
CA ALA A 52 -14.54 7.39 2.70
C ALA A 52 -15.99 7.87 2.91
N ARG A 53 -16.91 6.95 3.27
CA ARG A 53 -18.30 7.31 3.61
C ARG A 53 -18.39 8.20 4.84
N THR A 54 -17.65 7.86 5.88
CA THR A 54 -17.62 8.65 7.12
C THR A 54 -17.13 10.08 6.85
N VAL A 55 -16.11 10.24 6.00
CA VAL A 55 -15.58 11.55 5.61
C VAL A 55 -16.57 12.30 4.71
N ALA A 56 -17.19 11.62 3.75
CA ALA A 56 -18.22 12.19 2.89
C ALA A 56 -19.38 12.79 3.71
N ASP A 57 -19.89 12.01 4.67
CA ASP A 57 -20.97 12.43 5.56
C ASP A 57 -20.55 13.58 6.47
N ARG A 58 -19.31 13.55 7.01
CA ARG A 58 -18.77 14.60 7.89
C ARG A 58 -18.59 15.93 7.16
N ASP A 59 -18.05 15.88 5.95
CA ASP A 59 -17.61 17.06 5.21
C ASP A 59 -18.67 17.55 4.20
N GLY A 60 -19.81 16.87 4.10
CA GLY A 60 -20.89 17.22 3.17
C GLY A 60 -20.51 17.03 1.70
N VAL A 61 -19.54 16.16 1.42
CA VAL A 61 -18.99 15.88 0.08
C VAL A 61 -19.64 14.62 -0.47
N ARG A 62 -19.76 14.49 -1.80
CA ARG A 62 -20.28 13.25 -2.40
C ARG A 62 -19.24 12.14 -2.28
N GLU A 63 -19.70 10.94 -1.89
CA GLU A 63 -18.86 9.73 -1.82
C GLU A 63 -18.09 9.48 -3.13
N GLY A 64 -18.72 9.74 -4.28
CA GLY A 64 -18.09 9.57 -5.60
C GLY A 64 -16.89 10.49 -5.85
N ASP A 65 -16.90 11.70 -5.32
CA ASP A 65 -15.80 12.66 -5.50
C ASP A 65 -14.56 12.24 -4.67
N LEU A 66 -14.80 11.74 -3.46
CA LEU A 66 -13.77 11.15 -2.60
C LEU A 66 -13.16 9.88 -3.23
N TRP A 67 -13.98 9.01 -3.81
CA TRP A 67 -13.47 7.85 -4.55
C TRP A 67 -12.64 8.25 -5.76
N GLY A 68 -13.10 9.24 -6.53
CA GLY A 68 -12.34 9.78 -7.66
C GLY A 68 -10.95 10.24 -7.23
N LEU A 69 -10.87 11.03 -6.15
CA LEU A 69 -9.61 11.50 -5.59
C LEU A 69 -8.70 10.34 -5.15
N LEU A 70 -9.22 9.37 -4.41
CA LEU A 70 -8.45 8.23 -3.90
C LEU A 70 -7.92 7.34 -5.03
N ILE A 71 -8.72 7.12 -6.08
CA ILE A 71 -8.31 6.34 -7.25
C ILE A 71 -7.17 7.05 -8.00
N GLU A 72 -7.28 8.37 -8.21
CA GLU A 72 -6.23 9.12 -8.89
C GLU A 72 -4.93 9.12 -8.08
N GLN A 73 -4.99 9.32 -6.76
CA GLN A 73 -3.82 9.21 -5.89
C GLN A 73 -3.18 7.81 -5.94
N ALA A 74 -3.99 6.75 -5.88
CA ALA A 74 -3.51 5.38 -5.95
C ALA A 74 -2.83 5.08 -7.31
N LYS A 75 -3.41 5.53 -8.42
CA LYS A 75 -2.79 5.39 -9.76
C LYS A 75 -1.45 6.12 -9.81
N THR A 76 -1.39 7.36 -9.33
CA THR A 76 -0.14 8.14 -9.29
C THR A 76 0.92 7.41 -8.47
N ALA A 77 0.57 6.91 -7.29
CA ALA A 77 1.51 6.17 -6.44
C ALA A 77 2.00 4.87 -7.10
N LEU A 78 1.12 4.11 -7.75
CA LEU A 78 1.48 2.89 -8.49
C LEU A 78 2.43 3.19 -9.66
N ILE A 79 2.16 4.23 -10.44
CA ILE A 79 3.02 4.65 -11.56
C ILE A 79 4.38 5.09 -11.03
N ALA A 80 4.42 5.94 -9.99
CA ALA A 80 5.66 6.40 -9.39
C ALA A 80 6.49 5.23 -8.83
N THR A 81 5.84 4.27 -8.15
CA THR A 81 6.52 3.08 -7.63
C THR A 81 7.09 2.21 -8.74
N ALA A 82 6.32 1.97 -9.81
CA ALA A 82 6.79 1.21 -10.97
C ALA A 82 7.96 1.91 -11.69
N GLU A 83 7.97 3.24 -11.72
CA GLU A 83 9.05 4.01 -12.32
C GLU A 83 10.33 3.98 -11.47
N ILE A 84 10.20 4.09 -10.14
CA ILE A 84 11.32 3.91 -9.20
C ILE A 84 11.93 2.52 -9.35
N ASP A 85 11.10 1.48 -9.40
CA ASP A 85 11.56 0.10 -9.59
C ASP A 85 12.40 -0.04 -10.87
N ARG A 86 11.91 0.50 -12.00
CA ARG A 86 12.66 0.54 -13.28
C ARG A 86 13.99 1.27 -13.18
N MET A 87 14.03 2.42 -12.51
CA MET A 87 15.27 3.19 -12.34
C MET A 87 16.29 2.44 -11.46
N THR A 88 15.82 1.72 -10.43
CA THR A 88 16.68 0.94 -9.53
C THR A 88 17.07 -0.43 -10.08
N SER A 89 16.36 -0.94 -11.09
CA SER A 89 16.58 -2.24 -11.74
C SER A 89 17.67 -2.21 -12.83
N ILE A 90 18.15 -1.03 -13.25
CA ILE A 90 19.24 -0.93 -14.23
C ILE A 90 20.48 -1.64 -13.65
N PRO A 91 20.95 -2.76 -14.26
CA PRO A 91 22.06 -3.50 -13.72
C PRO A 91 23.33 -2.66 -13.89
N ASN A 92 24.03 -2.46 -12.78
CA ASN A 92 25.38 -1.93 -12.75
C ASN A 92 26.37 -2.98 -13.29
N ASN A 93 26.09 -3.55 -14.48
CA ASN A 93 26.99 -4.44 -15.20
C ASN A 93 27.97 -3.58 -16.01
N LYS A 94 28.82 -2.82 -15.31
CA LYS A 94 30.19 -2.66 -15.80
C LYS A 94 30.85 -4.01 -15.55
N LYS A 95 30.80 -4.88 -16.55
CA LYS A 95 31.74 -5.99 -16.69
C LYS A 95 33.13 -5.39 -16.53
N ASP A 96 33.79 -5.70 -15.44
CA ASP A 96 35.24 -5.68 -15.36
C ASP A 96 35.74 -6.65 -16.45
N ASN A 97 36.04 -6.10 -17.63
CA ASN A 97 36.92 -6.77 -18.58
C ASN A 97 38.35 -6.61 -18.03
N ASN A 98 38.74 -7.51 -17.12
CA ASN A 98 40.12 -7.80 -16.84
C ASN A 98 40.30 -9.30 -17.04
N ASP A 99 40.51 -9.69 -18.29
CA ASP A 99 41.19 -10.92 -18.68
C ASP A 99 42.25 -10.51 -19.71
N ASP A 100 43.37 -9.96 -19.20
CA ASP A 100 44.67 -9.94 -19.87
C ASP A 100 45.59 -10.82 -19.00
N GLU A 101 45.61 -12.13 -19.27
CA GLU A 101 46.78 -13.03 -19.21
C GLU A 101 46.45 -14.43 -19.78
#